data_AF-A0A8J2KHE2-F1
#
_entry.id   AF-A0A8J2KHE2-F1
#
_cell.length_a   1.000
_cell.length_b   1.000
_cell.length_c   1.000
_cell.angle_alpha   90.00
_cell.angle_beta   90.00
_cell.angle_gamma   90.00
#
_symmetry.space_group_name_H-M   'P 1'
#
loop_
_entity.id
_entity.type
_entity.pdbx_description
1 polymer ?
#
loop_
_entity_poly.entity_id
_entity_poly.type
_entity_poly.pdbx_seq_one_letter_code
_entity_poly.pdbx_strand_id
1 'polypeptide(L)'
;MGQTESFTYLLITFTTIAYFISIKTILISKSESNIDFWHYNIRLLNEFSKIHSHFDIGCNKFKQPRFFTAVHYEVRRDLVIGSVYMVICFVLAIVLAIENEFAWRSSNSTESYFDVWKMFVNHTQNFVWTVNFSTLFLVAVFLGFFIKLYCACLQLISEGLKEIITRQKFGSSQIFEAYQPNECFIRSERKNIEIETAILLDRCFKAYYIIEEIVREFGRHFNSEMFLIFTFSFFVIFARAFFVILYILKSSPTSFLYMIFKIIVHIWKIFYITTLCSKLNGEVQNISFFLHRIDLEPMPPHLQAKVNMLSTKLSSDPLTISPGQFFKLNRGLITTVITIF
;
A
#
# COMPACT_ATOMS: atom_id res chain seq x y z
N MET A 1 -9.27 9.76 41.70
CA MET A 1 -10.02 10.12 40.47
C MET A 1 -9.38 11.26 39.68
N GLY A 2 -8.81 12.32 40.30
CA GLY A 2 -8.22 13.45 39.57
C GLY A 2 -7.00 13.16 38.67
N GLN A 3 -6.12 12.23 39.04
CA GLN A 3 -4.90 11.92 38.25
C GLN A 3 -5.17 11.17 36.93
N THR A 4 -6.21 10.33 36.88
CA THR A 4 -6.63 9.63 35.65
C THR A 4 -7.28 10.57 34.63
N GLU A 5 -7.97 11.60 35.12
CA GLU A 5 -8.58 12.64 34.28
C GLU A 5 -7.50 13.54 33.68
N SER A 6 -6.52 14.00 34.47
CA SER A 6 -5.41 14.85 33.97
C SER A 6 -4.56 14.16 32.89
N PHE A 7 -4.29 12.86 33.03
CA PHE A 7 -3.54 12.11 32.02
C PHE A 7 -4.33 11.93 30.72
N THR A 8 -5.65 11.75 30.84
CA THR A 8 -6.56 11.64 29.70
C THR A 8 -6.59 12.97 28.94
N TYR A 9 -6.73 14.11 29.63
CA TYR A 9 -6.67 15.45 29.01
C TYR A 9 -5.32 15.74 28.33
N LEU A 10 -4.21 15.32 28.93
CA LEU A 10 -2.88 15.48 28.34
C LEU A 10 -2.75 14.67 27.05
N LEU A 11 -3.14 13.39 27.08
CA LEU A 11 -3.13 12.49 25.92
C LEU A 11 -4.01 13.04 24.78
N ILE A 12 -5.18 13.60 25.13
CA ILE A 12 -6.11 14.25 24.19
C ILE A 12 -5.49 15.50 23.57
N THR A 13 -4.84 16.33 24.37
CA THR A 13 -4.23 17.58 23.90
C THR A 13 -3.08 17.28 22.92
N PHE A 14 -2.20 16.33 23.27
CA PHE A 14 -1.11 15.92 22.37
C PHE A 14 -1.62 15.25 21.09
N THR A 15 -2.63 14.39 21.17
CA THR A 15 -3.20 13.74 19.97
C THR A 15 -3.96 14.73 19.07
N THR A 16 -4.60 15.74 19.66
CA THR A 16 -5.29 16.81 18.91
C THR A 16 -4.30 17.78 18.26
N ILE A 17 -3.23 18.16 18.96
CA ILE A 17 -2.14 18.98 18.39
C ILE A 17 -1.43 18.21 17.27
N ALA A 18 -1.07 16.94 17.50
CA ALA A 18 -0.49 16.08 16.49
C ALA A 18 -1.41 15.96 15.27
N TYR A 19 -2.73 15.88 15.47
CA TYR A 19 -3.72 15.88 14.40
C TYR A 19 -3.75 17.18 13.60
N PHE A 20 -3.84 18.35 14.26
CA PHE A 20 -3.86 19.63 13.54
C PHE A 20 -2.57 19.86 12.74
N ILE A 21 -1.43 19.42 13.28
CA ILE A 21 -0.15 19.43 12.56
C ILE A 21 -0.21 18.47 11.37
N SER A 22 -0.70 17.24 11.57
CA SER A 22 -0.80 16.22 10.51
C SER A 22 -1.74 16.65 9.38
N ILE A 23 -2.93 17.15 9.70
CA ILE A 23 -3.89 17.65 8.73
C ILE A 23 -3.37 18.88 8.00
N LYS A 24 -2.79 19.85 8.71
CA LYS A 24 -2.19 21.03 8.06
C LYS A 24 -1.07 20.62 7.10
N THR A 25 -0.28 19.62 7.47
CA THR A 25 0.80 19.09 6.62
C THR A 25 0.24 18.34 5.40
N ILE A 26 -0.79 17.50 5.59
CA ILE A 26 -1.39 16.67 4.54
C ILE A 26 -2.28 17.48 3.57
N LEU A 27 -3.11 18.40 4.08
CA LEU A 27 -4.13 19.11 3.30
C LEU A 27 -3.69 20.49 2.78
N ILE A 28 -2.85 21.22 3.52
CA ILE A 28 -2.53 22.63 3.19
C ILE A 28 -1.16 22.77 2.52
N SER A 29 -0.17 21.95 2.88
CA SER A 29 1.21 22.15 2.36
C SER A 29 1.49 21.51 1.00
N LYS A 30 0.61 20.64 0.50
CA LYS A 30 0.94 19.76 -0.65
C LYS A 30 -0.06 19.75 -1.81
N SER A 31 -1.12 20.56 -1.86
CA SER A 31 -2.12 20.41 -2.95
C SER A 31 -1.51 20.56 -4.35
N GLU A 32 -0.66 21.56 -4.57
CA GLU A 32 0.07 21.74 -5.84
C GLU A 32 1.09 20.62 -6.06
N SER A 33 1.93 20.31 -5.06
CA SER A 33 2.91 19.21 -5.18
C SER A 33 2.29 17.83 -5.41
N ASN A 34 1.07 17.60 -4.90
CA ASN A 34 0.33 16.37 -5.09
C ASN A 34 -0.22 16.31 -6.52
N ILE A 35 -0.74 17.41 -7.05
CA ILE A 35 -1.19 17.51 -8.45
C ILE A 35 -0.01 17.30 -9.40
N ASP A 36 1.14 17.91 -9.12
CA ASP A 36 2.37 17.72 -9.90
C ASP A 36 2.87 16.28 -9.83
N PHE A 37 2.87 15.67 -8.63
CA PHE A 37 3.15 14.25 -8.45
C PHE A 37 2.18 13.38 -9.26
N TRP A 38 0.89 13.69 -9.26
CA TRP A 38 -0.12 12.99 -10.05
C TRP A 38 0.14 13.11 -11.56
N HIS A 39 0.42 14.32 -12.06
CA HIS A 39 0.74 14.53 -13.47
C HIS A 39 2.01 13.79 -13.87
N TYR A 40 3.03 13.81 -13.02
CA TYR A 40 4.27 13.07 -13.23
C TYR A 40 4.03 11.56 -13.27
N ASN A 41 3.28 11.00 -12.31
CA ASN A 41 2.94 9.57 -12.28
C ASN A 41 2.09 9.15 -13.48
N ILE A 42 1.08 9.95 -13.84
CA ILE A 42 0.25 9.69 -15.02
C ILE A 42 1.11 9.74 -16.29
N ARG A 43 2.03 10.69 -16.40
CA ARG A 43 2.97 10.77 -17.53
C ARG A 43 3.85 9.51 -17.61
N LEU A 44 4.45 9.09 -16.51
CA LEU A 44 5.29 7.89 -16.49
C LEU A 44 4.51 6.60 -16.74
N LEU A 45 3.28 6.49 -16.22
CA LEU A 45 2.37 5.37 -16.53
C LEU A 45 1.95 5.39 -18.00
N ASN A 46 1.77 6.56 -18.61
CA ASN A 46 1.52 6.68 -20.05
C ASN A 46 2.75 6.28 -20.86
N GLU A 47 3.97 6.62 -20.41
CA GLU A 47 5.22 6.15 -21.03
C GLU A 47 5.37 4.62 -20.91
N PHE A 48 5.07 4.06 -19.74
CA PHE A 48 4.97 2.60 -19.53
C PHE A 48 3.95 1.97 -20.49
N SER A 49 2.76 2.55 -20.61
CA SER A 49 1.72 2.07 -21.54
C SER A 49 2.16 2.10 -23.00
N LYS A 50 2.94 3.10 -23.41
CA LYS A 50 3.47 3.21 -24.79
C LYS A 50 4.51 2.13 -25.09
N ILE A 51 5.34 1.75 -24.11
CA ILE A 51 6.33 0.66 -24.24
C ILE A 51 5.64 -0.70 -24.42
N HIS A 52 4.40 -0.83 -23.95
CA HIS A 52 3.61 -2.05 -23.97
C HIS A 52 2.45 -2.03 -24.98
N SER A 53 2.55 -1.33 -26.11
CA SER A 53 1.49 -1.31 -27.14
C SER A 53 1.11 -2.67 -27.77
N HIS A 54 1.80 -3.78 -27.43
CA HIS A 54 1.38 -5.16 -27.74
C HIS A 54 0.71 -5.90 -26.57
N PHE A 55 0.77 -5.35 -25.36
CA PHE A 55 -0.07 -5.70 -24.21
C PHE A 55 -1.01 -4.52 -23.99
N ASP A 56 -2.04 -4.43 -24.82
CA ASP A 56 -2.96 -3.29 -24.97
C ASP A 56 -3.51 -2.78 -23.61
N ILE A 57 -2.86 -1.79 -23.00
CA ILE A 57 -3.39 -0.99 -21.85
C ILE A 57 -4.31 0.14 -22.41
N GLY A 58 -4.66 0.09 -23.70
CA GLY A 58 -5.59 1.02 -24.31
C GLY A 58 -6.98 0.93 -23.69
N CYS A 59 -7.65 2.08 -23.56
CA CYS A 59 -9.03 2.27 -23.09
C CYS A 59 -10.12 1.58 -23.93
N ASN A 60 -9.84 0.44 -24.57
CA ASN A 60 -10.87 -0.45 -25.08
C ASN A 60 -11.43 -1.26 -23.91
N LYS A 61 -12.69 -1.01 -23.53
CA LYS A 61 -13.40 -1.72 -22.45
C LYS A 61 -13.37 -3.26 -22.57
N PHE A 62 -13.04 -3.79 -23.75
CA PHE A 62 -12.98 -5.22 -24.05
C PHE A 62 -11.57 -5.84 -24.00
N LYS A 63 -10.50 -5.05 -23.85
CA LYS A 63 -9.10 -5.53 -23.85
C LYS A 63 -8.26 -5.02 -22.69
N GLN A 64 -8.86 -4.42 -21.66
CA GLN A 64 -8.08 -4.15 -20.44
C GLN A 64 -7.45 -5.46 -19.95
N PRO A 65 -6.13 -5.50 -19.71
CA PRO A 65 -5.50 -6.66 -19.11
C PRO A 65 -6.27 -6.99 -17.84
N ARG A 66 -6.70 -8.26 -17.68
CA ARG A 66 -7.54 -8.71 -16.55
C ARG A 66 -7.03 -8.21 -15.19
N PHE A 67 -5.73 -7.97 -15.08
CA PHE A 67 -5.03 -7.37 -13.94
C PHE A 67 -5.48 -5.95 -13.59
N PHE A 68 -5.59 -5.02 -14.55
CA PHE A 68 -6.04 -3.65 -14.26
C PHE A 68 -7.51 -3.62 -13.86
N THR A 69 -8.32 -4.49 -14.47
CA THR A 69 -9.71 -4.68 -14.07
C THR A 69 -9.79 -5.25 -12.65
N ALA A 70 -8.92 -6.22 -12.29
CA ALA A 70 -8.84 -6.76 -10.94
C ALA A 70 -8.38 -5.71 -9.92
N VAL A 71 -7.36 -4.90 -10.22
CA VAL A 71 -6.95 -3.77 -9.37
C VAL A 71 -8.10 -2.79 -9.20
N HIS A 72 -8.78 -2.40 -10.28
CA HIS A 72 -9.94 -1.51 -10.22
C HIS A 72 -11.09 -2.09 -9.35
N TYR A 73 -11.41 -3.37 -9.51
CA TYR A 73 -12.43 -4.04 -8.68
C TYR A 73 -12.02 -4.13 -7.22
N GLU A 74 -10.77 -4.49 -6.92
CA GLU A 74 -10.26 -4.54 -5.56
C GLU A 74 -10.27 -3.15 -4.90
N VAL A 75 -9.89 -2.11 -5.64
CA VAL A 75 -9.85 -0.74 -5.14
C VAL A 75 -11.27 -0.22 -4.91
N ARG A 76 -12.19 -0.48 -5.84
CA ARG A 76 -13.60 -0.18 -5.66
C ARG A 76 -14.16 -0.91 -4.45
N ARG A 77 -13.82 -2.18 -4.26
CA ARG A 77 -14.22 -2.97 -3.09
C ARG A 77 -13.66 -2.37 -1.81
N ASP A 78 -12.37 -2.05 -1.77
CA ASP A 78 -11.71 -1.48 -0.59
C ASP A 78 -12.27 -0.08 -0.25
N LEU A 79 -12.61 0.74 -1.27
CA LEU A 79 -13.29 2.03 -1.10
C LEU A 79 -14.73 1.88 -0.61
N VAL A 80 -15.48 0.91 -1.13
CA VAL A 80 -16.86 0.62 -0.68
C VAL A 80 -16.86 0.08 0.75
N ILE A 81 -15.98 -0.88 1.05
CA ILE A 81 -15.79 -1.36 2.43
C ILE A 81 -15.40 -0.18 3.32
N GLY A 82 -14.48 0.65 2.85
CA GLY A 82 -14.05 1.86 3.54
C GLY A 82 -15.16 2.87 3.81
N SER A 83 -16.02 3.13 2.84
CA SER A 83 -17.14 4.06 2.99
C SER A 83 -18.25 3.50 3.89
N VAL A 84 -18.58 2.22 3.76
CA VAL A 84 -19.50 1.54 4.69
C VAL A 84 -18.95 1.58 6.11
N TYR A 85 -17.65 1.32 6.25
CA TYR A 85 -16.94 1.36 7.52
C TYR A 85 -16.97 2.76 8.16
N MET A 86 -16.73 3.80 7.36
CA MET A 86 -16.85 5.21 7.76
C MET A 86 -18.24 5.55 8.28
N VAL A 87 -19.28 5.10 7.58
CA VAL A 87 -20.68 5.28 7.98
C VAL A 87 -20.94 4.59 9.33
N ILE A 88 -20.48 3.35 9.51
CA ILE A 88 -20.63 2.62 10.79
C ILE A 88 -19.93 3.38 11.92
N CYS A 89 -18.70 3.87 11.71
CA CYS A 89 -17.98 4.62 12.73
C CYS A 89 -18.68 5.93 13.10
N PHE A 90 -19.23 6.62 12.10
CA PHE A 90 -20.00 7.83 12.31
C PHE A 90 -21.29 7.57 13.09
N VAL A 91 -22.03 6.51 12.71
CA VAL A 91 -23.23 6.08 13.44
C VAL A 91 -22.89 5.69 14.88
N LEU A 92 -21.84 4.90 15.12
CA LEU A 92 -21.40 4.54 16.47
C LEU A 92 -20.99 5.77 17.30
N ALA A 93 -20.32 6.75 16.67
CA ALA A 93 -19.97 8.00 17.35
C ALA A 93 -21.23 8.80 17.74
N ILE A 94 -22.25 8.85 16.88
CA ILE A 94 -23.55 9.47 17.18
C ILE A 94 -24.25 8.72 18.31
N VAL A 95 -24.33 7.39 18.26
CA VAL A 95 -24.96 6.58 19.31
C VAL A 95 -24.29 6.81 20.66
N LEU A 96 -22.95 6.81 20.71
CA LEU A 96 -22.21 7.11 21.93
C LEU A 96 -22.42 8.55 22.42
N ALA A 97 -22.56 9.52 21.51
CA ALA A 97 -22.89 10.90 21.87
C ALA A 97 -24.28 10.99 22.52
N ILE A 98 -25.27 10.34 21.92
CA ILE A 98 -26.65 10.26 22.41
C ILE A 98 -26.72 9.54 23.77
N GLU A 99 -26.06 8.39 23.92
CA GLU A 99 -26.01 7.66 25.21
C GLU A 99 -25.39 8.51 26.32
N ASN A 100 -24.31 9.23 26.03
CA ASN A 100 -23.69 10.15 26.99
C ASN A 100 -24.62 11.32 27.34
N GLU A 101 -25.37 11.84 26.38
CA GLU A 101 -26.35 12.90 26.62
C GLU A 101 -27.51 12.40 27.49
N PHE A 102 -28.04 11.21 27.23
CA PHE A 102 -29.11 10.61 28.05
C PHE A 102 -28.65 10.29 29.47
N ALA A 103 -27.46 9.70 29.64
CA ALA A 103 -26.88 9.44 30.96
C ALA A 103 -26.64 10.73 31.75
N TRP A 104 -26.23 11.80 31.06
CA TRP A 104 -26.10 13.12 31.67
C TRP A 104 -27.47 13.67 32.12
N ARG A 105 -28.48 13.66 31.24
CA ARG A 105 -29.84 14.13 31.56
C ARG A 105 -30.49 13.33 32.70
N SER A 106 -30.18 12.04 32.84
CA SER A 106 -30.74 11.22 33.93
C SER A 106 -30.06 11.45 35.28
N SER A 107 -28.87 12.05 35.32
CA SER A 107 -28.05 12.16 36.54
C SER A 107 -28.12 13.51 37.25
N ASN A 108 -28.55 14.59 36.59
CA ASN A 108 -28.52 15.94 37.17
C ASN A 108 -29.89 16.66 37.15
N SER A 109 -30.44 16.92 38.34
CA SER A 109 -31.55 17.88 38.59
C SER A 109 -31.08 19.27 39.02
N THR A 110 -29.76 19.50 39.11
CA THR A 110 -29.14 20.81 39.41
C THR A 110 -27.83 20.95 38.63
N GLU A 111 -27.82 21.80 37.60
CA GLU A 111 -26.69 21.94 36.68
C GLU A 111 -25.55 22.78 37.28
N SER A 112 -24.31 22.25 37.25
CA SER A 112 -23.09 23.05 37.39
C SER A 112 -22.51 23.34 36.00
N TYR A 113 -21.99 24.56 35.77
CA TYR A 113 -21.29 24.95 34.53
C TYR A 113 -20.17 23.96 34.13
N PHE A 114 -19.60 23.25 35.10
CA PHE A 114 -18.52 22.29 34.90
C PHE A 114 -18.99 21.02 34.17
N ASP A 115 -20.24 20.59 34.37
CA ASP A 115 -20.77 19.39 33.72
C ASP A 115 -21.07 19.61 32.23
N VAL A 116 -21.57 20.80 31.89
CA VAL A 116 -21.77 21.24 30.50
C VAL A 116 -20.42 21.30 29.77
N TRP A 117 -19.39 21.83 30.42
CA TRP A 117 -18.04 21.88 29.86
C TRP A 117 -17.46 20.48 29.63
N LYS A 118 -17.62 19.55 30.58
CA LYS A 118 -17.20 18.14 30.40
C LYS A 118 -17.90 17.46 29.23
N MET A 119 -19.21 17.67 29.07
CA MET A 119 -19.98 17.12 27.95
C MET A 119 -19.46 17.64 26.61
N PHE A 120 -19.23 18.95 26.51
CA PHE A 120 -18.68 19.60 25.31
C PHE A 120 -17.29 19.06 24.95
N VAL A 121 -16.41 18.90 25.95
CA VAL A 121 -15.06 18.35 25.73
C VAL A 121 -15.14 16.90 25.25
N ASN A 122 -16.01 16.07 25.84
CA ASN A 122 -16.15 14.67 25.44
C ASN A 122 -16.72 14.54 24.01
N HIS A 123 -17.67 15.39 23.62
CA HIS A 123 -18.21 15.43 22.25
C HIS A 123 -17.16 15.88 21.24
N THR A 124 -16.45 16.97 21.53
CA THR A 124 -15.38 17.48 20.68
C THR A 124 -14.28 16.43 20.51
N GLN A 125 -13.93 15.74 21.58
CA GLN A 125 -12.97 14.64 21.55
C GLN A 125 -13.45 13.52 20.62
N ASN A 126 -14.67 13.01 20.81
CA ASN A 126 -15.19 11.92 19.97
C ASN A 126 -15.26 12.32 18.49
N PHE A 127 -15.64 13.56 18.19
CA PHE A 127 -15.62 14.09 16.84
C PHE A 127 -14.20 14.12 16.25
N VAL A 128 -13.23 14.74 16.96
CA VAL A 128 -11.83 14.82 16.51
C VAL A 128 -11.23 13.43 16.28
N TRP A 129 -11.48 12.48 17.19
CA TRP A 129 -11.01 11.11 17.04
C TRP A 129 -11.65 10.40 15.84
N THR A 130 -12.93 10.64 15.60
CA THR A 130 -13.64 10.05 14.45
C THR A 130 -13.04 10.59 13.15
N VAL A 131 -12.91 11.92 13.01
CA VAL A 131 -12.32 12.53 11.81
C VAL A 131 -10.86 12.12 11.59
N ASN A 132 -10.05 12.05 12.66
CA ASN A 132 -8.69 11.51 12.62
C ASN A 132 -8.65 10.12 12.02
N PHE A 133 -9.45 9.25 12.62
CA PHE A 133 -9.48 7.84 12.33
C PHE A 133 -9.90 7.57 10.89
N SER A 134 -10.92 8.32 10.45
CA SER A 134 -11.42 8.39 9.09
C SER A 134 -10.36 8.85 8.09
N THR A 135 -9.69 9.96 8.38
CA THR A 135 -8.67 10.54 7.49
C THR A 135 -7.51 9.57 7.31
N LEU A 136 -6.97 9.03 8.41
CA LEU A 136 -5.87 8.06 8.35
C LEU A 136 -6.26 6.75 7.65
N PHE A 137 -7.53 6.34 7.76
CA PHE A 137 -8.04 5.20 7.01
C PHE A 137 -8.05 5.48 5.51
N LEU A 138 -8.58 6.64 5.09
CA LEU A 138 -8.60 7.04 3.69
C LEU A 138 -7.19 7.16 3.11
N VAL A 139 -6.24 7.74 3.86
CA VAL A 139 -4.84 7.80 3.43
C VAL A 139 -4.24 6.40 3.31
N ALA A 140 -4.51 5.47 4.23
CA ALA A 140 -4.02 4.10 4.13
C ALA A 140 -4.57 3.37 2.89
N VAL A 141 -5.86 3.52 2.58
CA VAL A 141 -6.48 2.97 1.37
C VAL A 141 -5.88 3.60 0.11
N PHE A 142 -5.68 4.91 0.13
CA PHE A 142 -5.08 5.67 -0.97
C PHE A 142 -3.64 5.22 -1.24
N LEU A 143 -2.80 5.08 -0.21
CA LEU A 143 -1.45 4.54 -0.35
C LEU A 143 -1.49 3.10 -0.88
N GLY A 144 -2.43 2.29 -0.40
CA GLY A 144 -2.63 0.92 -0.86
C GLY A 144 -2.97 0.82 -2.34
N PHE A 145 -3.74 1.77 -2.88
CA PHE A 145 -4.06 1.84 -4.32
C PHE A 145 -2.80 1.89 -5.18
N PHE A 146 -1.89 2.81 -4.89
CA PHE A 146 -0.65 2.97 -5.66
C PHE A 146 0.25 1.76 -5.56
N ILE A 147 0.41 1.20 -4.36
CA ILE A 147 1.23 -0.01 -4.17
C ILE A 147 0.67 -1.16 -5.00
N LYS A 148 -0.66 -1.36 -5.02
CA LYS A 148 -1.31 -2.38 -5.86
C LYS A 148 -1.10 -2.14 -7.34
N LEU A 149 -1.17 -0.88 -7.79
CA LEU A 149 -0.91 -0.50 -9.17
C LEU A 149 0.53 -0.86 -9.57
N TYR A 150 1.51 -0.52 -8.73
CA TYR A 150 2.92 -0.85 -8.98
C TYR A 150 3.17 -2.36 -8.98
N CYS A 151 2.55 -3.11 -8.06
CA CYS A 151 2.59 -4.58 -8.09
C CYS A 151 2.06 -5.13 -9.42
N ALA A 152 0.95 -4.58 -9.93
CA ALA A 152 0.40 -5.02 -11.22
C ALA A 152 1.34 -4.72 -12.39
N CYS A 153 2.00 -3.56 -12.39
CA CYS A 153 3.02 -3.24 -13.40
C CYS A 153 4.23 -4.18 -13.32
N LEU A 154 4.72 -4.50 -12.13
CA LEU A 154 5.82 -5.47 -11.95
C LEU A 154 5.40 -6.89 -12.37
N GLN A 155 4.16 -7.28 -12.08
CA GLN A 155 3.63 -8.58 -12.51
C GLN A 155 3.58 -8.69 -14.04
N LEU A 156 3.22 -7.63 -14.76
CA LEU A 156 3.28 -7.59 -16.23
C LEU A 156 4.70 -7.79 -16.76
N ILE A 157 5.69 -7.14 -16.13
CA ILE A 157 7.10 -7.34 -16.48
C ILE A 157 7.51 -8.80 -16.22
N SER A 158 7.10 -9.37 -15.08
CA SER A 158 7.38 -10.75 -14.69
C SER A 158 6.83 -11.76 -15.70
N GLU A 159 5.58 -11.58 -16.15
CA GLU A 159 4.99 -12.44 -17.19
C GLU A 159 5.70 -12.26 -18.56
N GLY A 160 6.12 -11.04 -18.90
CA GLY A 160 6.94 -10.81 -20.10
C GLY A 160 8.28 -11.54 -20.07
N LEU A 161 8.96 -11.57 -18.92
CA LEU A 161 10.21 -12.32 -18.74
C LEU A 161 9.98 -13.84 -18.77
N LYS A 162 8.86 -14.31 -18.22
CA LYS A 162 8.47 -15.72 -18.31
C LYS A 162 8.17 -16.14 -19.74
N GLU A 163 7.52 -15.29 -20.53
CA GLU A 163 7.30 -15.52 -21.96
C GLU A 163 8.62 -15.69 -22.73
N ILE A 164 9.64 -14.88 -22.42
CA ILE A 164 10.98 -15.03 -22.99
C ILE A 164 11.55 -16.42 -22.72
N ILE A 165 11.53 -16.88 -21.47
CA ILE A 165 12.05 -18.20 -21.08
C ILE A 165 11.28 -19.31 -21.82
N THR A 166 9.96 -19.18 -21.93
CA THR A 166 9.11 -20.15 -22.63
C THR A 166 9.45 -20.19 -24.12
N ARG A 167 9.61 -19.03 -24.78
CA ARG A 167 10.02 -18.95 -26.20
C ARG A 167 11.41 -19.56 -26.44
N GLN A 168 12.37 -19.33 -25.54
CA GLN A 168 13.70 -19.94 -25.62
C GLN A 168 13.63 -21.48 -25.55
N LYS A 169 12.80 -22.02 -24.64
CA LYS A 169 12.59 -23.47 -24.52
C LYS A 169 11.96 -24.06 -25.78
N PHE A 170 10.87 -23.49 -26.28
CA PHE A 170 10.20 -24.00 -27.48
C PHE A 170 11.08 -23.91 -28.74
N GLY A 171 11.83 -22.81 -28.89
CA GLY A 171 12.80 -22.66 -29.98
C GLY A 171 13.92 -23.70 -29.93
N SER A 172 14.32 -24.16 -28.73
CA SER A 172 15.31 -25.24 -28.57
C SER A 172 14.74 -26.64 -28.82
N SER A 173 13.45 -26.89 -28.53
CA SER A 173 12.82 -28.21 -28.64
C SER A 173 12.34 -28.56 -30.06
N GLN A 174 11.83 -27.59 -30.83
CA GLN A 174 11.35 -27.84 -32.21
C GLN A 174 12.49 -28.18 -33.18
N ILE A 175 13.74 -27.80 -32.87
CA ILE A 175 14.91 -28.07 -33.71
C ILE A 175 15.38 -29.53 -33.57
N PHE A 176 15.06 -30.22 -32.46
CA PHE A 176 15.45 -31.62 -32.27
C PHE A 176 14.53 -32.63 -32.98
N GLU A 177 13.28 -32.26 -33.32
CA GLU A 177 12.36 -33.14 -34.05
C GLU A 177 12.34 -32.92 -35.57
N ALA A 178 12.91 -31.82 -36.07
CA ALA A 178 13.00 -31.53 -37.51
C ALA A 178 14.37 -31.89 -38.10
N TYR A 179 14.72 -33.18 -38.09
CA TYR A 179 15.80 -33.71 -38.94
C TYR A 179 15.32 -33.75 -40.41
N GLN A 180 15.28 -32.59 -41.08
CA GLN A 180 15.22 -32.51 -42.54
C GLN A 180 16.19 -31.44 -43.08
N PRO A 181 16.84 -31.68 -44.24
CA PRO A 181 18.10 -31.04 -44.62
C PRO A 181 17.90 -29.70 -45.34
N ASN A 182 17.13 -28.78 -44.76
CA ASN A 182 16.97 -27.42 -45.27
C ASN A 182 17.51 -26.40 -44.25
N GLU A 183 18.83 -26.38 -44.09
CA GLU A 183 19.57 -25.54 -43.13
C GLU A 183 19.34 -24.02 -43.31
N CYS A 184 18.93 -23.59 -44.51
CA CYS A 184 18.75 -22.16 -44.81
C CYS A 184 17.48 -21.56 -44.15
N PHE A 185 16.39 -22.34 -44.06
CA PHE A 185 15.13 -21.88 -43.45
C PHE A 185 15.21 -21.85 -41.91
N ILE A 186 15.85 -22.86 -41.31
CA ILE A 186 16.03 -22.97 -39.85
C ILE A 186 16.86 -21.79 -39.30
N ARG A 187 17.87 -21.32 -40.06
CA ARG A 187 18.71 -20.17 -39.66
C ARG A 187 17.96 -18.84 -39.69
N SER A 188 16.98 -18.69 -40.58
CA SER A 188 16.12 -17.50 -40.69
C SER A 188 15.15 -17.39 -39.51
N GLU A 189 14.46 -18.47 -39.15
CA GLU A 189 13.51 -18.48 -38.02
C GLU A 189 14.22 -18.28 -36.67
N ARG A 190 15.39 -18.91 -36.47
CA ARG A 190 16.18 -18.73 -35.25
C ARG A 190 16.60 -17.26 -35.05
N LYS A 191 17.04 -16.60 -36.12
CA LYS A 191 17.42 -15.18 -36.09
C LYS A 191 16.22 -14.27 -35.77
N ASN A 192 15.03 -14.59 -36.26
CA ASN A 192 13.82 -13.83 -35.95
C ASN A 192 13.41 -13.98 -34.47
N ILE A 193 13.48 -15.20 -33.91
CA ILE A 193 13.18 -15.45 -32.49
C ILE A 193 14.18 -14.74 -31.56
N GLU A 194 15.47 -14.74 -31.91
CA GLU A 194 16.52 -14.03 -31.18
C GLU A 194 16.28 -12.51 -31.19
N ILE A 195 15.93 -11.93 -32.33
CA ILE A 195 15.62 -10.50 -32.47
C ILE A 195 14.37 -10.14 -31.66
N GLU A 196 13.29 -10.92 -31.75
CA GLU A 196 12.06 -10.68 -30.98
C GLU A 196 12.30 -10.77 -29.47
N THR A 197 13.09 -11.76 -29.04
CA THR A 197 13.44 -11.96 -27.63
C THR A 197 14.26 -10.79 -27.09
N ALA A 198 15.24 -10.32 -27.87
CA ALA A 198 16.03 -9.14 -27.54
C ALA A 198 15.18 -7.87 -27.41
N ILE A 199 14.22 -7.67 -28.33
CA ILE A 199 13.28 -6.53 -28.29
C ILE A 199 12.38 -6.61 -27.05
N LEU A 200 11.81 -7.78 -26.76
CA LEU A 200 10.93 -7.98 -25.60
C LEU A 200 11.69 -7.76 -24.29
N LEU A 201 12.92 -8.27 -24.18
CA LEU A 201 13.77 -8.10 -23.01
C LEU A 201 14.12 -6.63 -22.76
N ASP A 202 14.51 -5.88 -23.80
CA ASP A 202 14.81 -4.45 -23.68
C ASP A 202 13.57 -3.63 -23.25
N ARG A 203 12.37 -4.02 -23.73
CA ARG A 203 11.10 -3.43 -23.26
C ARG A 203 10.84 -3.72 -21.79
N CYS A 204 11.03 -4.96 -21.33
CA CYS A 204 10.90 -5.33 -19.92
C CYS A 204 11.86 -4.53 -19.03
N PHE A 205 13.11 -4.31 -19.48
CA PHE A 205 14.06 -3.47 -18.75
C PHE A 205 13.64 -2.01 -18.67
N LYS A 206 13.26 -1.40 -19.79
CA LYS A 206 12.78 -0.01 -19.81
C LYS A 206 11.56 0.16 -18.89
N ALA A 207 10.62 -0.76 -18.98
CA ALA A 207 9.43 -0.79 -18.13
C ALA A 207 9.80 -0.90 -16.65
N TYR A 208 10.73 -1.80 -16.29
CA TYR A 208 11.20 -1.93 -14.90
C TYR A 208 11.80 -0.64 -14.36
N TYR A 209 12.71 0.00 -15.09
CA TYR A 209 13.35 1.23 -14.61
C TYR A 209 12.36 2.39 -14.43
N ILE A 210 11.34 2.50 -15.29
CA ILE A 210 10.27 3.48 -15.12
C ILE A 210 9.48 3.20 -13.84
N ILE A 211 9.05 1.95 -13.62
CA ILE A 211 8.32 1.59 -12.39
C ILE A 211 9.18 1.79 -11.15
N GLU A 212 10.47 1.47 -11.22
CA GLU A 212 11.41 1.70 -10.14
C GLU A 212 11.50 3.18 -9.77
N GLU A 213 11.62 4.06 -10.77
CA GLU A 213 11.64 5.52 -10.56
C GLU A 213 10.34 6.01 -9.92
N ILE A 214 9.19 5.57 -10.44
CA ILE A 214 7.86 5.88 -9.87
C ILE A 214 7.79 5.46 -8.40
N VAL A 215 8.18 4.24 -8.08
CA VAL A 215 8.10 3.69 -6.71
C VAL A 215 9.04 4.43 -5.76
N ARG A 216 10.24 4.79 -6.22
CA ARG A 216 11.19 5.58 -5.43
C ARG A 216 10.65 6.98 -5.15
N GLU A 217 10.08 7.64 -6.16
CA GLU A 217 9.49 8.97 -5.98
C GLU A 217 8.25 8.92 -5.08
N PHE A 218 7.40 7.90 -5.23
CA PHE A 218 6.29 7.64 -4.31
C PHE A 218 6.78 7.46 -2.88
N GLY A 219 7.82 6.63 -2.69
CA GLY A 219 8.44 6.41 -1.39
C GLY A 219 8.98 7.70 -0.77
N ARG A 220 9.63 8.55 -1.57
CA ARG A 220 10.15 9.87 -1.14
C ARG A 220 9.02 10.83 -0.76
N HIS A 221 7.99 10.91 -1.60
CA HIS A 221 6.91 11.88 -1.45
C HIS A 221 5.97 11.56 -0.28
N PHE A 222 5.67 10.29 -0.06
CA PHE A 222 4.75 9.82 1.00
C PHE A 222 5.47 9.26 2.23
N ASN A 223 6.78 9.46 2.33
CA ASN A 223 7.60 8.95 3.43
C ASN A 223 7.04 9.39 4.81
N SER A 224 6.86 10.71 4.97
CA SER A 224 6.36 11.31 6.21
C SER A 224 4.97 10.80 6.59
N GLU A 225 4.10 10.65 5.61
CA GLU A 225 2.71 10.22 5.79
C GLU A 225 2.66 8.75 6.19
N MET A 226 3.46 7.90 5.55
CA MET A 226 3.63 6.51 5.97
C MET A 226 4.18 6.45 7.39
N PHE A 227 5.27 7.16 7.70
CA PHE A 227 5.84 7.18 9.05
C PHE A 227 4.81 7.58 10.10
N LEU A 228 4.00 8.60 9.81
CA LEU A 228 2.97 9.12 10.70
C LEU A 228 1.86 8.10 10.92
N ILE A 229 1.36 7.45 9.86
CA ILE A 229 0.34 6.40 9.97
C ILE A 229 0.80 5.27 10.87
N PHE A 230 2.05 4.81 10.71
CA PHE A 230 2.60 3.71 11.52
C PHE A 230 2.80 4.15 12.97
N THR A 231 3.51 5.25 13.20
CA THR A 231 3.83 5.75 14.55
C THR A 231 2.56 6.05 15.34
N PHE A 232 1.60 6.75 14.72
CA PHE A 232 0.32 7.05 15.35
C PHE A 232 -0.50 5.78 15.61
N SER A 233 -0.54 4.84 14.66
CA SER A 233 -1.27 3.59 14.86
C SER A 233 -0.68 2.77 16.00
N PHE A 234 0.65 2.66 16.11
CA PHE A 234 1.29 2.02 17.26
C PHE A 234 0.95 2.71 18.56
N PHE A 235 1.10 4.03 18.63
CA PHE A 235 0.78 4.80 19.82
C PHE A 235 -0.67 4.58 20.28
N VAL A 236 -1.63 4.60 19.35
CA VAL A 236 -3.04 4.35 19.67
C VAL A 236 -3.26 2.92 20.14
N ILE A 237 -2.65 1.91 19.49
CA ILE A 237 -2.75 0.52 19.93
C ILE A 237 -2.22 0.38 21.36
N PHE A 238 -1.02 0.88 21.66
CA PHE A 238 -0.43 0.80 23.00
C PHE A 238 -1.26 1.52 24.06
N ALA A 239 -1.65 2.77 23.79
CA ALA A 239 -2.46 3.55 24.72
C ALA A 239 -3.80 2.86 25.00
N ARG A 240 -4.47 2.34 23.96
CA ARG A 240 -5.78 1.68 24.11
C ARG A 240 -5.67 0.30 24.75
N ALA A 241 -4.62 -0.48 24.45
CA ALA A 241 -4.40 -1.78 25.09
C ALA A 241 -4.25 -1.62 26.62
N PHE A 242 -3.52 -0.59 27.07
CA PHE A 242 -3.43 -0.24 28.48
C PHE A 242 -4.81 0.06 29.09
N PHE A 243 -5.65 0.85 28.41
CA PHE A 243 -7.00 1.14 28.88
C PHE A 243 -7.91 -0.09 28.85
N VAL A 244 -7.81 -0.98 27.85
CA VAL A 244 -8.61 -2.21 27.78
C VAL A 244 -8.43 -3.05 29.06
N ILE A 245 -7.19 -3.18 29.55
CA ILE A 245 -6.89 -3.86 30.83
C ILE A 245 -7.64 -3.20 31.98
N LEU A 246 -7.65 -1.86 32.04
CA LEU A 246 -8.36 -1.10 33.08
C LEU A 246 -9.90 -1.22 32.97
N TYR A 247 -10.45 -1.40 31.77
CA TYR A 247 -11.90 -1.53 31.56
C TYR A 247 -12.43 -2.94 31.83
N ILE A 248 -11.63 -3.98 31.58
CA ILE A 248 -11.95 -5.35 32.02
C ILE A 248 -12.20 -5.37 33.53
N LEU A 249 -11.38 -4.63 34.29
CA LEU A 249 -11.52 -4.52 35.75
C LEU A 249 -12.76 -3.72 36.20
N LYS A 250 -13.38 -2.93 35.32
CA LYS A 250 -14.53 -2.05 35.62
C LYS A 250 -15.88 -2.55 35.07
N SER A 251 -15.92 -3.70 34.41
CA SER A 251 -17.16 -4.36 33.94
C SER A 251 -18.06 -3.49 33.03
N SER A 252 -17.49 -2.65 32.14
CA SER A 252 -18.25 -1.88 31.13
C SER A 252 -18.10 -2.51 29.74
N PRO A 253 -19.02 -3.40 29.31
CA PRO A 253 -18.86 -4.18 28.07
C PRO A 253 -18.91 -3.34 26.79
N THR A 254 -19.73 -2.29 26.74
CA THR A 254 -19.85 -1.40 25.56
C THR A 254 -18.58 -0.60 25.31
N SER A 255 -18.01 0.00 26.37
CA SER A 255 -16.73 0.72 26.32
C SER A 255 -15.58 -0.21 25.92
N PHE A 256 -15.58 -1.43 26.45
CA PHE A 256 -14.60 -2.46 26.13
C PHE A 256 -14.63 -2.85 24.64
N LEU A 257 -15.81 -3.17 24.10
CA LEU A 257 -15.98 -3.53 22.68
C LEU A 257 -15.56 -2.38 21.76
N TYR A 258 -15.93 -1.14 22.09
CA TYR A 258 -15.54 0.04 21.32
C TYR A 258 -14.01 0.25 21.31
N MET A 259 -13.32 -0.01 22.41
CA MET A 259 -11.85 0.08 22.46
C MET A 259 -11.17 -1.03 21.66
N ILE A 260 -11.62 -2.28 21.80
CA ILE A 260 -11.11 -3.40 21.01
C ILE A 260 -11.28 -3.14 19.51
N PHE A 261 -12.45 -2.66 19.11
CA PHE A 261 -12.72 -2.34 17.72
C PHE A 261 -11.72 -1.31 17.15
N LYS A 262 -11.42 -0.25 17.91
CA LYS A 262 -10.40 0.73 17.51
C LYS A 262 -9.02 0.11 17.35
N ILE A 263 -8.62 -0.75 18.29
CA ILE A 263 -7.33 -1.46 18.22
C ILE A 263 -7.26 -2.33 16.95
N ILE A 264 -8.29 -3.15 16.71
CA ILE A 264 -8.36 -4.04 15.54
C ILE A 264 -8.16 -3.25 14.24
N VAL A 265 -8.73 -2.06 14.14
CA VAL A 265 -8.65 -1.28 12.90
C VAL A 265 -7.27 -0.68 12.68
N HIS A 266 -6.59 -0.24 13.74
CA HIS A 266 -5.20 0.21 13.61
C HIS A 266 -4.27 -0.96 13.25
N ILE A 267 -4.49 -2.14 13.84
CA ILE A 267 -3.78 -3.37 13.45
C ILE A 267 -4.06 -3.68 11.97
N TRP A 268 -5.32 -3.59 11.53
CA TRP A 268 -5.68 -3.83 10.13
C TRP A 268 -5.00 -2.86 9.18
N LYS A 269 -4.91 -1.55 9.50
CA LYS A 269 -4.20 -0.55 8.67
C LYS A 269 -2.73 -0.92 8.49
N ILE A 270 -2.06 -1.22 9.61
CA ILE A 270 -0.65 -1.67 9.61
C ILE A 270 -0.52 -2.93 8.77
N PHE A 271 -1.37 -3.93 9.01
CA PHE A 271 -1.34 -5.22 8.33
C PHE A 271 -1.60 -5.10 6.83
N TYR A 272 -2.53 -4.23 6.44
CA TYR A 272 -2.88 -3.97 5.04
C TYR A 272 -1.69 -3.39 4.28
N ILE A 273 -1.09 -2.29 4.77
CA ILE A 273 0.03 -1.63 4.09
C ILE A 273 1.27 -2.54 4.04
N THR A 274 1.61 -3.19 5.14
CA THR A 274 2.77 -4.12 5.21
C THR A 274 2.59 -5.34 4.31
N THR A 275 1.36 -5.86 4.19
CA THR A 275 1.05 -6.95 3.26
C THR A 275 1.23 -6.52 1.81
N LEU A 276 0.78 -5.31 1.45
CA LEU A 276 0.96 -4.80 0.09
C LEU A 276 2.43 -4.55 -0.24
N CYS A 277 3.21 -4.00 0.70
CA CYS A 277 4.66 -3.84 0.53
C CYS A 277 5.37 -5.19 0.40
N SER A 278 4.91 -6.21 1.14
CA SER A 278 5.44 -7.57 1.02
C SER A 278 5.11 -8.20 -0.34
N LYS A 279 3.92 -7.92 -0.89
CA LYS A 279 3.54 -8.34 -2.25
C LYS A 279 4.43 -7.67 -3.30
N LEU A 280 4.69 -6.37 -3.16
CA LEU A 280 5.61 -5.64 -4.04
C LEU A 280 7.00 -6.31 -4.05
N ASN A 281 7.56 -6.57 -2.87
CA ASN A 281 8.84 -7.28 -2.76
C ASN A 281 8.77 -8.69 -3.38
N GLY A 282 7.65 -9.39 -3.23
CA GLY A 282 7.42 -10.68 -3.89
C GLY A 282 7.52 -10.60 -5.42
N GLU A 283 6.91 -9.58 -6.03
CA GLU A 283 6.99 -9.38 -7.50
C GLU A 283 8.42 -9.03 -7.96
N VAL A 284 9.15 -8.24 -7.17
CA VAL A 284 10.57 -7.92 -7.41
C VAL A 284 11.42 -9.21 -7.37
N GLN A 285 11.17 -10.09 -6.40
CA GLN A 285 11.83 -11.39 -6.31
C GLN A 285 11.45 -12.32 -7.48
N ASN A 286 10.20 -12.31 -7.93
CA ASN A 286 9.78 -13.07 -9.12
C ASN A 286 10.52 -12.59 -10.39
N ILE A 287 10.68 -11.27 -10.57
CA ILE A 287 11.47 -10.72 -11.67
C ILE A 287 12.92 -11.21 -11.57
N SER A 288 13.54 -11.10 -10.39
CA SER A 288 14.90 -11.61 -10.17
C SER A 288 15.02 -13.09 -10.52
N PHE A 289 14.07 -13.91 -10.06
CA PHE A 289 14.02 -15.34 -10.36
C PHE A 289 13.95 -15.64 -11.86
N PHE A 290 13.12 -14.91 -12.62
CA PHE A 290 13.05 -15.10 -14.07
C PHE A 290 14.32 -14.62 -14.78
N LEU A 291 14.93 -13.50 -14.36
CA LEU A 291 16.19 -13.04 -14.94
C LEU A 291 17.32 -14.08 -14.81
N HIS A 292 17.41 -14.78 -13.68
CA HIS A 292 18.39 -15.85 -13.48
C HIS A 292 18.15 -17.10 -14.35
N ARG A 293 16.96 -17.23 -14.94
CA ARG A 293 16.55 -18.38 -15.77
C ARG A 293 16.58 -18.11 -17.26
N ILE A 294 16.87 -16.88 -17.67
CA ILE A 294 17.05 -16.53 -19.07
C ILE A 294 18.36 -17.13 -19.56
N ASP A 295 18.30 -17.83 -20.68
CA ASP A 295 19.51 -18.31 -21.34
C ASP A 295 20.25 -17.12 -21.98
N LEU A 296 21.46 -16.86 -21.49
CA LEU A 296 22.29 -15.72 -21.88
C LEU A 296 23.18 -16.03 -23.08
N GLU A 297 23.51 -17.30 -23.34
CA GLU A 297 24.43 -17.71 -24.41
C GLU A 297 24.02 -17.19 -25.80
N PRO A 298 22.73 -17.26 -26.22
CA PRO A 298 22.32 -16.78 -27.52
C PRO A 298 22.17 -15.25 -27.60
N MET A 299 22.35 -14.52 -26.49
CA MET A 299 22.09 -13.08 -26.45
C MET A 299 23.31 -12.25 -26.84
N PRO A 300 23.11 -11.07 -27.44
CA PRO A 300 24.16 -10.07 -27.61
C PRO A 300 24.85 -9.70 -26.28
N PRO A 301 26.18 -9.47 -26.25
CA PRO A 301 26.93 -9.17 -25.02
C PRO A 301 26.37 -7.99 -24.20
N HIS A 302 25.86 -6.96 -24.87
CA HIS A 302 25.27 -5.81 -24.21
C HIS A 302 23.97 -6.14 -23.45
N LEU A 303 23.18 -7.11 -23.92
CA LEU A 303 21.98 -7.58 -23.22
C LEU A 303 22.33 -8.50 -22.06
N GLN A 304 23.32 -9.38 -22.24
CA GLN A 304 23.85 -10.19 -21.14
C GLN A 304 24.32 -9.31 -19.98
N ALA A 305 25.07 -8.24 -20.29
CA ALA A 305 25.50 -7.25 -19.31
C ALA A 305 24.31 -6.58 -18.60
N LYS A 306 23.24 -6.21 -19.33
CA LYS A 306 22.02 -5.64 -18.73
C LYS A 306 21.28 -6.63 -17.82
N VAL A 307 21.14 -7.90 -18.23
CA VAL A 307 20.51 -8.94 -17.40
C VAL A 307 21.30 -9.12 -16.10
N ASN A 308 22.62 -9.28 -16.21
CA ASN A 308 23.50 -9.45 -15.05
C ASN A 308 23.44 -8.23 -14.14
N MET A 309 23.53 -7.01 -14.69
CA MET A 309 23.46 -5.78 -13.90
C MET A 309 22.12 -5.65 -13.16
N LEU A 310 20.99 -5.91 -13.83
CA LEU A 310 19.68 -5.83 -13.18
C LEU A 310 19.51 -6.94 -12.14
N SER A 311 19.97 -8.15 -12.42
CA SER A 311 19.95 -9.27 -11.48
C SER A 311 20.75 -8.95 -10.22
N THR A 312 22.00 -8.47 -10.37
CA THR A 312 22.83 -8.03 -9.25
C THR A 312 22.17 -6.89 -8.46
N LYS A 313 21.57 -5.92 -9.16
CA LYS A 313 20.85 -4.81 -8.52
C LYS A 313 19.66 -5.32 -7.69
N LEU A 314 18.85 -6.21 -8.22
CA LEU A 314 17.69 -6.78 -7.53
C LEU A 314 18.08 -7.61 -6.29
N SER A 315 19.22 -8.30 -6.35
CA SER A 315 19.75 -9.08 -5.24
C SER A 315 20.39 -8.23 -4.14
N SER A 316 21.03 -7.11 -4.50
CA SER A 316 21.75 -6.24 -3.56
C SER A 316 20.86 -5.14 -2.95
N ASP A 317 19.99 -4.53 -3.76
CA ASP A 317 19.10 -3.44 -3.38
C ASP A 317 17.69 -3.65 -3.98
N PRO A 318 16.90 -4.59 -3.43
CA PRO A 318 15.56 -4.84 -3.93
C PRO A 318 14.67 -3.62 -3.72
N LEU A 319 13.84 -3.34 -4.73
CA LEU A 319 12.87 -2.24 -4.68
C LEU A 319 11.92 -2.44 -3.49
N THR A 320 12.02 -1.54 -2.52
CA THR A 320 11.24 -1.57 -1.29
C THR A 320 10.67 -0.19 -0.98
N ILE A 321 9.46 -0.17 -0.43
CA ILE A 321 8.85 1.05 0.12
C ILE A 321 9.11 1.02 1.63
N SER A 322 9.86 2.00 2.11
CA SER A 322 10.16 2.16 3.54
C SER A 322 9.92 3.61 3.95
N PRO A 323 9.26 3.86 5.08
CA PRO A 323 9.14 5.20 5.65
C PRO A 323 10.50 5.60 6.25
N GLY A 324 11.41 6.06 5.38
CA GLY A 324 12.74 6.50 5.73
C GLY A 324 13.67 5.33 6.03
N GLN A 325 14.74 5.60 6.80
CA GLN A 325 15.72 4.57 7.18
C GLN A 325 15.33 3.81 8.45
N PHE A 326 14.13 4.04 8.99
CA PHE A 326 13.74 3.55 10.32
C PHE A 326 13.36 2.06 10.33
N PHE A 327 12.57 1.61 9.36
CA PHE A 327 12.16 0.22 9.25
C PHE A 327 11.72 -0.14 7.83
N LYS A 328 11.98 -1.40 7.43
CA LYS A 328 11.45 -1.96 6.17
C LYS A 328 10.02 -2.46 6.42
N LEU A 329 9.08 -2.02 5.58
CA LEU A 329 7.69 -2.49 5.65
C LEU A 329 7.59 -3.90 5.09
N ASN A 330 7.59 -4.89 5.99
CA ASN A 330 7.35 -6.29 5.65
C ASN A 330 6.40 -6.94 6.68
N ARG A 331 5.90 -8.14 6.37
CA ARG A 331 5.08 -8.91 7.31
C ARG A 331 5.80 -9.20 8.64
N GLY A 332 7.13 -9.32 8.62
CA GLY A 332 7.94 -9.54 9.81
C GLY A 332 7.80 -8.42 10.85
N LEU A 333 7.68 -7.16 10.41
CA LEU A 333 7.40 -6.02 11.29
C LEU A 333 6.11 -6.22 12.10
N ILE A 334 5.06 -6.75 11.47
CA ILE A 334 3.79 -7.02 12.15
C ILE A 334 3.97 -8.11 13.20
N THR A 335 4.68 -9.18 12.86
CA THR A 335 4.95 -10.27 13.79
C THR A 335 5.69 -9.74 15.01
N THR A 336 6.74 -8.95 14.82
CA THR A 336 7.47 -8.31 15.93
C THR A 336 6.56 -7.44 16.79
N VAL A 337 5.69 -6.63 16.17
CA VAL A 337 4.73 -5.79 16.89
C VAL A 337 3.76 -6.65 17.70
N ILE A 338 3.17 -7.68 17.10
CA ILE A 338 2.20 -8.54 17.78
C ILE A 338 2.87 -9.31 18.91
N THR A 339 4.10 -9.79 18.75
CA THR A 339 4.84 -10.51 19.80
C THR A 339 5.22 -9.64 21.00
N ILE A 340 5.26 -8.31 20.83
CA ILE A 340 5.45 -7.37 21.95
C ILE A 340 4.18 -7.25 22.81
N PHE A 341 3.01 -7.61 22.27
CA PHE A 341 1.75 -7.75 23.03
C PHE A 341 1.62 -9.16 23.60
#